data_AF-A0A7M7SXH2-F1
#
_entry.id   AF-A0A7M7SXH2-F1
#
_cell.length_a   1.000
_cell.length_b   1.000
_cell.length_c   1.000
_cell.angle_alpha   90.00
_cell.angle_beta   90.00
_cell.angle_gamma   90.00
#
_symmetry.space_group_name_H-M   'P 1'
#
loop_
_entity.id
_entity.type
_entity.pdbx_description
1 polymer ?
#
loop_
_entity_poly.entity_id
_entity_poly.type
_entity_poly.pdbx_seq_one_letter_code
_entity_poly.pdbx_strand_id
1 'polypeptide(L)' 'MTVYMFEEIKIKFFGQQQRAQKVISKASTRTYINFYRTLICSLDEWYGMTMMDIRELEEKTKKDLDEARDSGEVRGMKVK' A
#
# COMPACT_ATOMS: atom_id res chain seq x y z
N MET A 1 16.66 1.04 -12.74
CA MET A 1 15.93 -0.19 -12.39
C MET A 1 14.46 0.02 -12.76
N THR A 2 13.78 -0.99 -13.30
CA THR A 2 12.36 -0.90 -13.65
C THR A 2 11.63 -2.07 -13.04
N VAL A 3 10.54 -1.82 -12.33
CA VAL A 3 9.68 -2.87 -11.75
C VAL A 3 8.48 -3.06 -12.66
N TYR A 4 8.34 -4.25 -13.22
CA TYR A 4 7.17 -4.63 -14.02
C TYR A 4 6.17 -5.36 -13.12
N MET A 5 5.10 -4.67 -12.72
CA MET A 5 3.99 -5.27 -11.98
C MET A 5 2.84 -5.59 -12.93
N PHE A 6 2.42 -6.85 -12.94
CA PHE A 6 1.25 -7.31 -13.69
C PHE A 6 0.08 -7.50 -12.73
N GLU A 7 -1.07 -6.89 -13.03
CA GLU A 7 -2.29 -6.96 -12.22
C GLU A 7 -3.43 -7.58 -13.04
N GLU A 8 -4.02 -8.67 -12.53
CA GLU A 8 -5.20 -9.30 -13.12
C GLU A 8 -6.39 -9.17 -12.15
N ILE A 9 -7.41 -8.39 -12.54
CA ILE A 9 -8.60 -8.14 -11.70
C ILE A 9 -9.79 -8.94 -12.22
N LYS A 10 -10.19 -9.99 -11.50
CA LYS A 10 -11.36 -10.81 -11.81
C LYS A 10 -12.50 -10.54 -10.83
N ILE A 11 -13.58 -9.93 -11.31
CA ILE A 11 -14.82 -9.72 -10.55
C ILE A 11 -15.97 -10.38 -11.29
N LYS A 12 -16.69 -11.26 -10.59
CA LYS A 12 -17.94 -11.86 -11.09
C LYS A 12 -19.11 -11.21 -10.37
N PHE A 13 -19.59 -10.10 -10.93
CA PHE A 13 -20.74 -9.37 -10.37
C PHE A 13 -21.64 -8.87 -11.49
N PHE A 14 -22.90 -9.30 -11.47
CA PHE A 14 -23.87 -8.99 -12.51
C PHE A 14 -24.12 -7.48 -12.59
N GLY A 15 -24.05 -6.91 -13.79
CA GLY A 15 -24.36 -5.51 -14.06
C GLY A 15 -23.31 -4.46 -13.64
N GLN A 16 -22.39 -4.74 -12.70
CA GLN A 16 -21.36 -3.77 -12.29
C GLN A 16 -19.90 -4.24 -12.40
N GLN A 17 -19.64 -5.40 -13.01
CA GLN A 17 -18.28 -5.94 -13.20
C GLN A 17 -17.28 -4.89 -13.74
N GLN A 18 -17.60 -4.26 -14.87
CA GLN A 18 -16.70 -3.32 -15.54
C GLN A 18 -16.44 -2.05 -14.71
N ARG A 19 -17.46 -1.57 -13.98
CA ARG A 19 -17.32 -0.38 -13.13
C ARG A 19 -16.44 -0.68 -11.92
N ALA A 20 -16.66 -1.81 -11.26
CA ALA A 20 -15.86 -2.25 -10.12
C ALA A 20 -14.39 -2.48 -10.52
N GLN A 21 -14.14 -3.17 -11.64
CA GLN A 21 -12.79 -3.38 -12.16
C GLN A 21 -12.06 -2.05 -12.44
N LYS A 22 -12.74 -1.08 -13.07
CA LYS A 22 -12.18 0.25 -13.32
C LYS A 22 -11.85 1.02 -12.05
N VAL A 23 -12.69 0.93 -11.01
CA VAL A 23 -12.45 1.60 -9.73
C VAL A 23 -11.20 1.02 -9.06
N ILE A 24 -11.08 -0.31 -9.01
CA ILE A 24 -9.93 -0.97 -8.39
C ILE A 24 -8.65 -0.66 -9.15
N SER A 25 -8.62 -0.82 -10.48
CA SER A 25 -7.43 -0.51 -11.28
C SER A 25 -6.94 0.93 -11.09
N LYS A 26 -7.87 1.90 -11.01
CA LYS A 26 -7.52 3.29 -10.69
C LYS A 26 -6.97 3.45 -9.27
N ALA A 27 -7.57 2.76 -8.29
CA ALA A 27 -7.11 2.80 -6.91
C ALA A 27 -5.72 2.17 -6.74
N SER A 28 -5.46 1.01 -7.38
CA SER A 28 -4.16 0.34 -7.42
C SER A 28 -3.11 1.27 -8.02
N THR A 29 -3.38 1.85 -9.20
CA THR A 29 -2.46 2.79 -9.87
C THR A 29 -2.10 3.98 -8.98
N ARG A 30 -3.11 4.59 -8.33
CA ARG A 30 -2.89 5.71 -7.39
C ARG A 30 -2.03 5.28 -6.20
N THR A 31 -2.29 4.09 -5.65
CA THR A 31 -1.54 3.55 -4.50
C THR A 31 -0.08 3.32 -4.88
N TYR A 32 0.19 2.70 -6.04
CA TYR A 32 1.55 2.45 -6.50
C TYR A 32 2.34 3.74 -6.74
N ILE A 33 1.73 4.73 -7.41
CA ILE A 33 2.40 6.01 -7.66
C ILE A 33 2.77 6.68 -6.34
N ASN A 34 1.84 6.73 -5.37
CA ASN A 34 2.12 7.33 -4.07
C ASN A 34 3.15 6.54 -3.26
N PHE A 35 3.10 5.21 -3.33
CA PHE A 35 4.05 4.33 -2.67
C PHE A 35 5.47 4.57 -3.18
N TYR A 36 5.70 4.50 -4.50
CA TYR A 36 7.04 4.69 -5.05
C TYR A 36 7.58 6.10 -4.83
N ARG A 37 6.71 7.13 -4.87
CA ARG A 37 7.12 8.49 -4.50
C ARG A 37 7.59 8.54 -3.05
N THR A 38 6.83 7.95 -2.13
CA THR A 38 7.18 7.91 -0.70
C THR A 38 8.47 7.14 -0.48
N LEU A 39 8.60 5.96 -1.09
CA LEU A 39 9.78 5.08 -0.97
C LEU A 39 11.08 5.78 -1.41
N ILE A 40 11.02 6.54 -2.51
CA ILE A 40 12.17 7.29 -3.02
C ILE A 40 12.45 8.50 -2.13
N CYS A 41 11.43 9.23 -1.69
CA CYS A 41 11.60 10.37 -0.80
C CYS A 41 12.15 9.97 0.57
N SER A 42 11.86 8.76 1.05
CA SER A 42 12.36 8.22 2.31
C SER A 42 13.67 7.43 2.15
N LEU A 43 14.40 7.58 1.03
CA LEU A 43 15.62 6.81 0.74
C LEU A 43 16.63 6.87 1.89
N ASP A 44 16.86 8.07 2.44
CA ASP A 44 17.83 8.29 3.52
C ASP A 44 17.47 7.56 4.83
N GLU A 45 16.19 7.23 5.04
CA GLU A 45 15.71 6.58 6.25
C GLU A 45 15.99 5.07 6.25
N TRP A 46 16.02 4.43 5.07
CA TRP A 46 16.21 2.99 4.94
C TRP A 46 17.52 2.61 4.25
N TYR A 47 18.23 3.55 3.65
CA TYR A 47 19.53 3.30 3.02
C TYR A 47 20.55 2.87 4.09
N GLY A 48 21.06 1.64 3.97
CA GLY A 48 22.03 1.07 4.91
C GLY A 48 21.44 0.17 6.00
N MET A 49 20.11 0.02 6.05
CA MET A 49 19.48 -0.97 6.93
C MET A 49 19.86 -2.39 6.50
N THR A 50 20.12 -3.25 7.49
CA THR A 50 20.31 -4.68 7.27
C THR A 50 18.96 -5.40 7.28
N MET A 51 18.92 -6.63 6.76
CA MET A 51 17.72 -7.46 6.85
C MET A 51 17.28 -7.75 8.29
N MET A 52 18.18 -7.65 9.27
CA MET A 52 17.83 -7.84 10.68
C MET A 52 17.05 -6.63 11.21
N ASP A 53 17.51 -5.42 10.91
CA ASP A 53 16.85 -4.16 11.28
C ASP A 53 15.43 -4.08 10.68
N ILE A 54 15.27 -4.55 9.44
CA ILE A 54 13.96 -4.62 8.77
C ILE A 54 13.00 -5.55 9.53
N ARG A 55 13.46 -6.71 10.02
CA ARG A 55 12.61 -7.64 10.78
C ARG A 55 12.19 -7.07 12.13
N GLU A 56 13.08 -6.37 12.82
CA GLU A 56 12.76 -5.67 14.06
C GLU A 56 11.73 -4.54 13.81
N LEU A 57 11.90 -3.81 12.72
CA LEU A 57 10.96 -2.77 12.28
C LEU A 57 9.58 -3.36 11.94
N GLU A 58 9.52 -4.51 11.27
CA GLU A 58 8.27 -5.23 10.99
C GLU A 58 7.54 -5.65 12.26
N GLU A 59 8.25 -6.19 13.26
CA GLU A 59 7.63 -6.59 14.53
C GLU A 59 7.08 -5.39 15.31
N LYS A 60 7.85 -4.30 15.37
CA LYS A 60 7.39 -3.06 16.00
C LYS A 60 6.17 -2.49 15.28
N THR A 61 6.23 -2.37 13.95
CA THR A 61 5.15 -1.83 13.12
C THR A 61 3.87 -2.63 13.27
N LYS A 62 3.97 -3.97 13.43
CA LYS A 62 2.80 -4.81 13.68
C LYS A 62 2.05 -4.41 14.96
N LYS A 63 2.78 -4.21 16.07
CA LYS A 63 2.20 -3.77 17.36
C LYS A 63 1.55 -2.40 17.24
N ASP A 64 2.27 -1.45 16.65
CA ASP A 64 1.79 -0.08 16.44
C ASP A 64 0.51 -0.04 15.56
N LEU A 65 0.42 -0.92 14.55
CA LEU A 65 -0.76 -1.03 13.68
C LEU A 65 -1.97 -1.65 14.37
N ASP A 66 -1.76 -2.68 15.20
CA ASP A 66 -2.85 -3.28 15.99
C ASP A 66 -3.40 -2.27 17.00
N GLU A 67 -2.54 -1.55 17.72
CA GLU A 67 -2.94 -0.48 18.64
C GLU A 67 -3.69 0.65 17.93
N ALA A 68 -3.18 1.08 16.76
CA ALA A 68 -3.82 2.12 15.96
C ALA A 68 -5.15 1.67 15.35
N ARG A 69 -5.36 0.38 15.10
CA ARG A 69 -6.64 -0.15 14.62
C ARG A 69 -7.69 -0.15 15.72
N ASP A 70 -7.30 -0.49 16.94
CA ASP A 70 -8.22 -0.66 18.06
C ASP A 70 -8.58 0.67 18.73
N SER A 71 -7.65 1.63 18.78
CA SER A 71 -7.80 2.90 19.52
C SER A 71 -7.66 4.17 18.67
N GLY A 72 -7.21 4.04 17.42
CA GLY A 72 -6.87 5.18 16.58
C GLY A 72 -8.05 5.77 15.80
N GLU A 73 -7.89 7.03 15.38
CA GLU A 73 -8.83 7.71 14.49
C GLU A 73 -8.63 7.31 13.02
N VAL A 74 -9.71 7.38 12.23
CA VAL A 74 -9.68 7.07 10.80
C VAL A 74 -8.82 8.08 10.05
N ARG A 75 -7.72 7.61 9.46
CA ARG A 75 -6.73 8.43 8.73
C ARG A 75 -6.36 7.82 7.37
N GLY A 76 -5.78 8.64 6.49
CA GLY A 76 -5.24 8.19 5.20
C GLY A 76 -6.13 8.50 3.99
N MET A 77 -6.06 7.64 2.98
CA MET A 77 -6.69 7.88 1.67
C MET A 77 -8.21 7.85 1.75
N LYS A 78 -8.84 9.00 1.48
CA LYS A 78 -10.29 9.09 1.28
C LYS A 78 -10.65 8.79 -0.17
N VAL A 79 -11.73 8.04 -0.36
CA VAL A 79 -12.40 7.92 -1.67
C VAL A 79 -13.10 9.26 -1.91
N LYS A 80 -12.74 9.94 -3.01
CA LYS A 80 -13.48 11.11 -3.48
C LYS A 80 -14.62 10.65 -4.36
#